data_AF-A0A349YSJ0-F1
#
_entry.id   AF-A0A349YSJ0-F1
#
_cell.length_a   1.000
_cell.length_b   1.000
_cell.length_c   1.000
_cell.angle_alpha   90.00
_cell.angle_beta   90.00
_cell.angle_gamma   90.00
#
_symmetry.space_group_name_H-M   'P 1'
#
loop_
_entity.id
_entity.type
_entity.pdbx_description
1 polymer ?
#
loop_
_entity_poly.entity_id
_entity_poly.type
_entity_poly.pdbx_seq_one_letter_code
_entity_poly.pdbx_strand_id
1 'polypeptide(L)'
;MEDHDKSKLSDPEKSCYDKYIPLLKTAKYGTKEYYSVRSNMQKEGLDHHYAVNRHHPEHFSHGIDDMNLVDMIEMLCDWYAASLKSDTSFEKGFHSNCERFHISKPLEQLLWNTYNEYIKG
;
A
#
# COMPACT_ATOMS: atom_id res chain seq x y z
N MET A 1 1.17 17.51 -2.38
CA MET A 1 2.15 16.40 -2.37
C MET A 1 3.51 16.86 -1.86
N GLU A 2 3.59 17.69 -0.81
CA GLU A 2 4.91 18.03 -0.26
C GLU A 2 5.44 16.95 0.69
N ASP A 3 4.57 16.09 1.25
CA ASP A 3 4.93 15.20 2.38
C ASP A 3 4.58 13.71 2.21
N HIS A 4 4.37 13.21 0.97
CA HIS A 4 4.10 11.77 0.73
C HIS A 4 5.20 10.91 1.39
N ASP A 5 4.77 9.99 2.27
CA ASP A 5 5.63 9.03 2.97
C ASP A 5 6.79 9.62 3.80
N LYS A 6 6.82 10.93 4.05
CA LYS A 6 7.93 11.55 4.80
C LYS A 6 8.10 10.96 6.19
N SER A 7 7.02 10.46 6.79
CA SER A 7 7.06 9.81 8.10
C SER A 7 8.00 8.59 8.13
N LYS A 8 8.27 7.92 6.99
CA LYS A 8 9.23 6.81 6.87
C LYS A 8 10.68 7.21 7.17
N LEU A 9 10.99 8.50 7.15
CA LEU A 9 12.34 9.03 7.39
C LEU A 9 12.62 9.31 8.87
N SER A 10 11.64 9.12 9.74
CA SER A 10 11.73 9.32 11.19
C SER A 10 11.17 8.13 11.97
N ASP A 11 11.56 7.99 13.23
CA ASP A 11 10.96 6.99 14.11
C ASP A 11 9.49 7.33 14.43
N PRO A 12 8.60 6.32 14.58
CA PRO A 12 8.94 4.88 14.70
C PRO A 12 9.12 4.15 13.35
N GLU A 13 8.71 4.76 12.23
CA GLU A 13 8.67 4.07 10.93
C GLU A 13 10.06 3.75 10.40
N LYS A 14 11.02 4.67 10.50
CA LYS A 14 12.37 4.45 9.98
C LYS A 14 12.99 3.16 10.57
N SER A 15 13.04 3.05 11.89
CA SER A 15 13.57 1.85 12.56
C SER A 15 12.76 0.59 12.24
N CYS A 16 11.44 0.70 12.13
CA CYS A 16 10.57 -0.40 11.72
C CYS A 16 10.92 -0.90 10.30
N TYR A 17 11.03 0.00 9.33
CA TYR A 17 11.28 -0.35 7.93
C TYR A 17 12.70 -0.91 7.74
N ASP A 18 13.70 -0.33 8.39
CA ASP A 18 15.09 -0.83 8.41
C ASP A 18 15.14 -2.30 8.88
N LYS A 19 14.31 -2.66 9.86
CA LYS A 19 14.21 -4.02 10.41
C LYS A 19 13.43 -4.99 9.52
N TYR A 20 12.25 -4.60 9.04
CA TYR A 20 11.30 -5.55 8.43
C TYR A 20 11.36 -5.65 6.92
N ILE A 21 11.76 -4.60 6.20
CA ILE A 21 11.84 -4.66 4.73
C ILE A 21 12.82 -5.75 4.24
N PRO A 22 14.01 -5.95 4.83
CA PRO A 22 14.88 -7.06 4.45
C PRO A 22 14.24 -8.44 4.65
N LEU A 23 13.48 -8.62 5.73
CA LEU A 23 12.78 -9.87 6.04
C LEU A 23 11.62 -10.15 5.05
N LEU A 24 10.90 -9.11 4.65
CA LEU A 24 9.82 -9.23 3.67
C LEU A 24 10.35 -9.58 2.26
N LYS A 25 11.57 -9.18 1.91
CA LYS A 25 12.20 -9.56 0.64
C LYS A 25 12.52 -11.06 0.56
N THR A 26 12.77 -11.70 1.71
CA THR A 26 13.06 -13.14 1.76
C THR A 26 11.81 -13.98 2.00
N ALA A 27 10.76 -13.39 2.59
CA ALA A 27 9.50 -14.08 2.83
C ALA A 27 8.58 -14.05 1.60
N LYS A 28 8.26 -15.22 1.04
CA LYS A 28 7.34 -15.30 -0.11
C LYS A 28 5.94 -14.78 0.26
N TYR A 29 5.41 -13.87 -0.54
CA TYR A 29 4.05 -13.34 -0.38
C TYR A 29 3.00 -14.45 -0.24
N GLY A 30 2.05 -14.28 0.69
CA GLY A 30 0.99 -15.26 0.96
C GLY A 30 1.39 -16.42 1.87
N THR A 31 2.64 -16.51 2.33
CA THR A 31 3.06 -17.53 3.31
C THR A 31 2.80 -17.11 4.75
N LYS A 32 2.72 -18.08 5.67
CA LYS A 32 2.61 -17.83 7.11
C LYS A 32 3.77 -16.96 7.64
N GLU A 33 4.96 -17.16 7.12
CA GLU A 33 6.14 -16.35 7.46
C GLU A 33 5.95 -14.89 7.06
N TYR A 34 5.55 -14.64 5.81
CA TYR A 34 5.25 -13.28 5.33
C TYR A 34 4.22 -12.58 6.20
N TYR A 35 3.11 -13.26 6.53
CA TYR A 35 2.08 -12.68 7.38
C TYR A 35 2.54 -12.43 8.82
N SER A 36 3.42 -13.29 9.37
CA SER A 36 4.03 -13.08 10.68
C SER A 36 4.93 -11.84 10.70
N VAL A 37 5.81 -11.70 9.70
CA VAL A 37 6.69 -10.53 9.53
C VAL A 37 5.85 -9.26 9.38
N ARG A 38 4.82 -9.29 8.52
CA ARG A 38 3.88 -8.18 8.33
C ARG A 38 3.16 -7.79 9.62
N SER A 39 2.69 -8.77 10.40
CA SER A 39 1.98 -8.51 11.66
C SER A 39 2.88 -7.82 12.70
N ASN A 40 4.16 -8.20 12.76
CA ASN A 40 5.13 -7.55 13.65
C ASN A 40 5.48 -6.14 13.15
N MET A 41 5.71 -5.99 11.84
CA MET A 41 5.95 -4.67 11.23
C MET A 41 4.77 -3.72 11.49
N GLN A 42 3.54 -4.25 11.50
CA GLN A 42 2.36 -3.43 11.71
C GLN A 42 2.35 -2.77 13.09
N LYS A 43 2.63 -3.55 14.13
CA LYS A 43 2.70 -3.06 15.51
C LYS A 43 3.83 -2.07 15.76
N GLU A 44 4.94 -2.20 15.04
CA GLU A 44 6.13 -1.39 15.26
C GLU A 44 6.18 -0.11 14.42
N GLY A 45 5.40 -0.01 13.32
CA GLY A 45 5.45 1.18 12.48
C GLY A 45 4.35 1.34 11.43
N LEU A 46 3.73 0.27 10.91
CA LEU A 46 2.69 0.48 9.88
C LEU A 46 1.42 1.12 10.43
N ASP A 47 1.05 0.86 11.69
CA ASP A 47 -0.13 1.53 12.26
C ASP A 47 0.08 3.05 12.35
N HIS A 48 1.29 3.49 12.73
CA HIS A 48 1.67 4.91 12.65
C HIS A 48 1.63 5.41 11.20
N HIS A 49 2.19 4.63 10.27
CA HIS A 49 2.23 4.95 8.85
C HIS A 49 0.84 5.21 8.27
N TYR A 50 -0.11 4.31 8.50
CA TYR A 50 -1.49 4.46 8.06
C TYR A 50 -2.18 5.64 8.75
N ALA A 51 -1.90 5.89 10.03
CA ALA A 51 -2.51 7.00 10.77
C ALA A 51 -2.09 8.39 10.25
N VAL A 52 -0.90 8.53 9.66
CA VAL A 52 -0.38 9.84 9.21
C VAL A 52 -0.31 10.01 7.69
N ASN A 53 -0.54 8.94 6.91
CA ASN A 53 -0.52 8.99 5.44
C ASN A 53 -1.90 8.66 4.86
N ARG A 54 -2.57 9.71 4.37
CA ARG A 54 -3.96 9.64 3.89
C ARG A 54 -4.19 8.87 2.59
N HIS A 55 -3.15 8.42 1.88
CA HIS A 55 -3.35 7.59 0.69
C HIS A 55 -3.58 6.11 1.03
N HIS A 56 -3.60 5.74 2.31
CA HIS A 56 -4.01 4.42 2.76
C HIS A 56 -5.47 4.39 3.16
N PRO A 57 -6.28 3.41 2.70
CA PRO A 57 -7.64 3.23 3.19
C PRO A 57 -7.69 3.08 4.71
N GLU A 58 -6.69 2.43 5.31
CA GLU A 58 -6.55 2.26 6.76
C GLU A 58 -6.42 3.58 7.55
N HIS A 59 -6.13 4.71 6.88
CA HIS A 59 -6.14 6.04 7.50
C HIS A 59 -7.54 6.47 7.93
N PHE A 60 -8.56 6.01 7.22
CA PHE A 60 -9.92 6.53 7.35
C PHE A 60 -10.85 5.59 8.11
N SER A 61 -11.88 6.16 8.72
CA SER A 61 -12.88 5.39 9.47
C SER A 61 -13.79 4.57 8.56
N HIS A 62 -14.09 5.07 7.34
CA HIS A 62 -14.87 4.37 6.32
C HIS A 62 -14.02 3.91 5.12
N GLY A 63 -12.71 3.82 5.29
CA GLY A 63 -11.81 3.28 4.27
C GLY A 63 -11.81 4.09 2.98
N ILE A 64 -11.98 3.40 1.85
CA ILE A 64 -11.99 3.99 0.50
C ILE A 64 -13.07 5.07 0.36
N ASP A 65 -14.18 4.97 1.08
CA ASP A 65 -15.31 5.90 0.94
C ASP A 65 -15.01 7.32 1.47
N ASP A 66 -14.00 7.47 2.33
CA ASP A 66 -13.55 8.76 2.85
C ASP A 66 -12.38 9.36 2.02
N MET A 67 -11.83 8.60 1.06
CA MET A 67 -10.69 9.03 0.23
C MET A 67 -11.12 10.04 -0.84
N ASN A 68 -10.26 11.02 -1.12
CA ASN A 68 -10.42 11.88 -2.29
C ASN A 68 -9.64 11.34 -3.51
N LEU A 69 -9.79 12.00 -4.67
CA LEU A 69 -9.12 11.58 -5.90
C LEU A 69 -7.58 11.55 -5.78
N VAL A 70 -6.97 12.53 -5.12
CA VAL A 70 -5.51 12.58 -4.94
C VAL A 70 -5.05 11.40 -4.09
N ASP A 71 -5.77 11.09 -3.01
CA ASP A 71 -5.48 9.94 -2.13
C ASP A 71 -5.49 8.63 -2.93
N MET A 72 -6.50 8.45 -3.79
CA MET A 72 -6.64 7.26 -4.61
C MET A 72 -5.54 7.15 -5.69
N ILE A 73 -5.13 8.27 -6.28
CA ILE A 73 -4.02 8.29 -7.25
C ILE A 73 -2.68 7.99 -6.55
N GLU A 74 -2.43 8.58 -5.38
CA GLU A 74 -1.26 8.26 -4.56
C GLU A 74 -1.20 6.78 -4.22
N MET A 75 -2.32 6.22 -3.73
CA MET A 75 -2.46 4.80 -3.42
C MET A 75 -2.13 3.90 -4.61
N LEU A 76 -2.63 4.26 -5.80
CA LEU A 76 -2.42 3.50 -7.02
C LEU A 76 -0.95 3.51 -7.46
N CYS A 77 -0.28 4.67 -7.36
CA CYS A 77 1.15 4.80 -7.59
C CYS A 77 1.98 3.97 -6.59
N ASP A 78 1.57 3.95 -5.32
CA ASP A 78 2.21 3.15 -4.26
C ASP A 78 2.10 1.65 -4.55
N TRP A 79 0.92 1.17 -4.94
CA TRP A 79 0.73 -0.22 -5.33
C TRP A 79 1.56 -0.60 -6.56
N TYR A 80 1.67 0.31 -7.53
CA TYR A 80 2.53 0.10 -8.70
C TYR A 80 4.01 0.03 -8.30
N ALA A 81 4.50 1.01 -7.53
CA ALA A 81 5.88 1.03 -7.04
C ALA A 81 6.24 -0.20 -6.19
N ALA A 82 5.29 -0.70 -5.39
CA ALA A 82 5.45 -1.94 -4.64
C ALA A 82 5.53 -3.17 -5.58
N SER A 83 4.73 -3.21 -6.64
CA SER A 83 4.75 -4.30 -7.62
C SER A 83 6.07 -4.40 -8.38
N LEU A 84 6.74 -3.27 -8.65
CA LEU A 84 8.07 -3.25 -9.31
C LEU A 84 9.19 -3.90 -8.47
N LYS A 85 8.95 -4.10 -7.17
CA LYS A 85 9.89 -4.67 -6.20
C LYS A 85 9.45 -6.05 -5.69
N SER A 86 8.41 -6.62 -6.30
CA SER A 86 7.76 -7.87 -5.89
C SER A 86 7.78 -8.88 -7.04
N ASP A 87 7.75 -10.18 -6.73
CA ASP A 87 7.54 -11.25 -7.72
C ASP A 87 6.09 -11.34 -8.20
N THR A 88 5.19 -10.52 -7.66
CA THR A 88 3.76 -10.46 -8.03
C THR A 88 3.52 -9.34 -9.03
N SER A 89 2.87 -9.66 -10.16
CA SER A 89 2.50 -8.64 -11.16
C SER A 89 1.55 -7.60 -10.57
N PHE A 90 1.62 -6.36 -11.10
CA PHE A 90 0.71 -5.30 -10.68
C PHE A 90 -0.76 -5.70 -10.78
N GLU A 91 -1.19 -6.30 -11.89
CA GLU A 91 -2.58 -6.74 -12.11
C GLU A 91 -3.08 -7.67 -10.99
N LYS A 92 -2.27 -8.67 -10.60
CA LYS A 92 -2.63 -9.58 -9.51
C LYS A 92 -2.74 -8.84 -8.18
N GLY A 93 -1.76 -7.99 -7.88
CA GLY A 93 -1.76 -7.17 -6.66
C GLY A 93 -2.94 -6.19 -6.61
N PHE A 94 -3.26 -5.56 -7.75
CA PHE A 94 -4.34 -4.61 -7.92
C PHE A 94 -5.69 -5.26 -7.60
N HIS A 95 -6.01 -6.40 -8.21
CA HIS A 95 -7.27 -7.10 -7.92
C HIS A 95 -7.33 -7.60 -6.47
N SER A 96 -6.23 -8.14 -5.93
CA SER A 96 -6.18 -8.53 -4.51
C SER A 96 -6.42 -7.35 -3.56
N ASN A 97 -5.90 -6.16 -3.88
CA ASN A 97 -6.15 -4.97 -3.08
C ASN A 97 -7.59 -4.45 -3.27
N CYS A 98 -8.15 -4.50 -4.47
CA CYS A 98 -9.55 -4.13 -4.71
C CYS A 98 -10.50 -5.03 -3.89
N GLU A 99 -10.24 -6.34 -3.85
CA GLU A 99 -10.97 -7.28 -3.00
C GLU A 99 -10.78 -6.95 -1.51
N ARG A 100 -9.54 -6.75 -1.07
CA ARG A 100 -9.20 -6.43 0.33
C ARG A 100 -9.91 -5.16 0.83
N PHE A 101 -10.00 -4.14 0.00
CA PHE A 101 -10.56 -2.84 0.36
C PHE A 101 -12.01 -2.65 -0.11
N HIS A 102 -12.65 -3.72 -0.60
CA HIS A 102 -14.04 -3.71 -1.06
C HIS A 102 -14.32 -2.60 -2.10
N ILE A 103 -13.37 -2.35 -3.00
CA ILE A 103 -13.49 -1.32 -4.04
C ILE A 103 -14.62 -1.71 -5.00
N SER A 104 -15.58 -0.80 -5.21
CA SER A 104 -16.70 -1.03 -6.12
C SER A 104 -16.22 -1.19 -7.57
N LYS A 105 -16.96 -1.98 -8.38
CA LYS A 105 -16.59 -2.21 -9.79
C LYS A 105 -16.43 -0.94 -10.64
N PRO A 106 -17.27 0.10 -10.51
CA PRO A 106 -17.05 1.35 -11.22
C PRO A 106 -15.73 2.03 -10.84
N LEU A 107 -15.38 2.04 -9.54
CA LEU A 107 -14.14 2.65 -9.06
C LEU A 107 -12.91 1.81 -9.46
N GLU A 108 -13.00 0.49 -9.35
CA GLU A 108 -11.96 -0.44 -9.84
C GLU A 108 -11.64 -0.17 -11.33
N GLN A 109 -12.67 -0.04 -12.17
CA GLN A 109 -12.49 0.24 -13.60
C GLN A 109 -11.84 1.62 -13.83
N LEU A 110 -12.21 2.63 -13.06
CA LEU A 110 -11.63 3.97 -13.15
C LEU A 110 -10.13 3.96 -12.82
N LEU A 111 -9.75 3.29 -11.72
CA LEU A 111 -8.35 3.15 -11.33
C LEU A 111 -7.56 2.33 -12.37
N TRP A 112 -8.17 1.26 -12.90
CA TRP A 112 -7.55 0.42 -13.94
C TRP A 112 -7.28 1.21 -15.23
N ASN A 113 -8.25 2.01 -15.68
CA ASN A 113 -8.07 2.88 -16.85
C ASN A 113 -6.95 3.90 -16.62
N THR A 114 -6.93 4.51 -15.44
CA THR A 114 -5.91 5.50 -15.07
C THR A 114 -4.52 4.88 -15.04
N TYR A 115 -4.39 3.67 -14.49
CA TYR A 115 -3.13 2.91 -14.50
C TYR A 115 -2.64 2.64 -15.92
N ASN A 116 -3.51 2.14 -16.81
CA ASN A 116 -3.11 1.78 -18.17
C ASN A 116 -2.70 2.98 -19.01
N GLU A 117 -3.34 4.14 -18.82
CA GLU A 117 -3.06 5.34 -19.61
C GLU A 117 -1.84 6.13 -19.09
N TYR A 118 -1.64 6.18 -17.76
CA TYR A 118 -0.70 7.13 -17.17
C TYR A 118 0.41 6.52 -16.31
N ILE A 119 0.28 5.28 -15.81
CA ILE A 119 1.21 4.73 -14.81
C ILE A 119 2.05 3.57 -15.37
N LYS A 120 1.44 2.65 -16.13
CA LYS A 120 2.07 1.41 -16.61
C LYS A 120 3.35 1.65 -17.44
N GLY A 121 3.42 2.80 -18.12
CA GLY A 121 4.47 3.13 -19.10
C GLY A 121 4.12 2.60 -20.48
#